data_AF-A0A5N9AX76-F1
#
_entry.id   AF-A0A5N9AX76-F1
#
_cell.length_a   1.000
_cell.length_b   1.000
_cell.length_c   1.000
_cell.angle_alpha   90.00
_cell.angle_beta   90.00
_cell.angle_gamma   90.00
#
_symmetry.space_group_name_H-M   'P 1'
#
loop_
_entity.id
_entity.type
_entity.pdbx_description
1 polymer ?
#
loop_
_entity_poly.entity_id
_entity_poly.type
_entity_poly.pdbx_seq_one_letter_code
_entity_poly.pdbx_strand_id
1 'polypeptide(L)'
;MVNSNKKFEINEFSDIFLIIYSIWVYSYNNNFSVKNSYLSNQFMLNYGIRIEDYLIENPILEQEMQNELEAKDLINSIYSLMNIQNSLDKKISNHLVENYNLEKTSTSLDKLSQYINSKLEKIVITTRLISKNKNKFSSIKTCDSLMSIAWINLSEIIATHKLVKMCKYIKCNMIFVSNRKSSAYCNSKCQTRAKSHRAYYGASKKYDEDKLEVSSNKIIKDNDVNRLPPEEYKIPDEYEPDFGFFDGEDDKLKIMGN
;
A
#
# COMPACT_ATOMS: atom_id res chain seq x y z
N MET A 1 11.47 20.65 -30.21
CA MET A 1 10.02 20.61 -30.52
C MET A 1 9.42 19.46 -29.72
N VAL A 2 8.85 19.76 -28.54
CA VAL A 2 8.17 18.75 -27.71
C VAL A 2 6.75 18.62 -28.25
N ASN A 3 6.55 17.66 -29.14
CA ASN A 3 5.23 17.31 -29.61
C ASN A 3 4.74 16.17 -28.72
N SER A 4 3.81 16.44 -27.81
CA SER A 4 2.82 15.45 -27.39
C SER A 4 1.74 16.06 -26.50
N ASN A 5 0.59 16.41 -27.08
CA ASN A 5 -0.68 16.30 -26.37
C ASN A 5 -0.92 14.80 -26.10
N LYS A 6 -0.19 14.23 -25.13
CA LYS A 6 -0.35 12.83 -24.74
C LYS A 6 -1.68 12.73 -24.01
N LYS A 7 -2.63 12.07 -24.66
CA LYS A 7 -3.96 11.79 -24.16
C LYS A 7 -3.98 10.38 -23.60
N PHE A 8 -4.27 10.24 -22.32
CA PHE A 8 -4.38 8.98 -21.60
C PHE A 8 -5.82 8.48 -21.63
N GLU A 9 -6.05 7.21 -21.96
CA GLU A 9 -7.39 6.62 -21.93
C GLU A 9 -7.81 6.32 -20.49
N ILE A 10 -8.95 6.87 -20.05
CA ILE A 10 -9.37 6.79 -18.64
C ILE A 10 -9.53 5.33 -18.17
N ASN A 11 -10.01 4.45 -19.04
CA ASN A 11 -10.34 3.07 -18.69
C ASN A 11 -9.11 2.14 -18.56
N GLU A 12 -7.92 2.60 -18.98
CA GLU A 12 -6.68 1.80 -18.89
C GLU A 12 -6.02 1.89 -17.51
N PHE A 13 -6.45 2.85 -16.68
CA PHE A 13 -5.80 3.20 -15.43
C PHE A 13 -6.80 3.17 -14.27
N SER A 14 -7.26 1.98 -13.84
CA SER A 14 -8.20 1.86 -12.72
C SER A 14 -7.56 2.09 -11.34
N ASP A 15 -6.24 1.91 -11.27
CA ASP A 15 -5.49 1.82 -10.01
C ASP A 15 -4.42 2.93 -9.89
N ILE A 16 -4.40 3.92 -10.79
CA ILE A 16 -3.32 4.92 -10.84
C ILE A 16 -3.24 5.74 -9.54
N PHE A 17 -4.38 5.99 -8.87
CA PHE A 17 -4.37 6.67 -7.58
C PHE A 17 -3.67 5.84 -6.48
N LEU A 18 -3.74 4.50 -6.54
CA LEU A 18 -3.00 3.62 -5.63
C LEU A 18 -1.51 3.68 -5.94
N ILE A 19 -1.15 3.71 -7.22
CA ILE A 19 0.23 3.85 -7.68
C ILE A 19 0.82 5.17 -7.18
N ILE A 20 0.12 6.30 -7.41
CA ILE A 20 0.54 7.62 -6.94
C ILE A 20 0.76 7.63 -5.43
N TYR A 21 -0.16 7.05 -4.65
CA TYR A 21 0.02 6.93 -3.20
C TYR A 21 1.28 6.16 -2.83
N SER A 22 1.50 5.00 -3.43
CA SER A 22 2.66 4.16 -3.14
C SER A 22 3.97 4.86 -3.49
N ILE A 23 4.03 5.53 -4.63
CA ILE A 23 5.21 6.31 -5.05
C ILE A 23 5.43 7.47 -4.08
N TRP A 24 4.37 8.21 -3.70
CA TRP A 24 4.50 9.34 -2.80
C TRP A 24 5.04 8.91 -1.43
N VAL A 25 4.53 7.82 -0.86
CA VAL A 25 5.04 7.23 0.39
C VAL A 25 6.49 6.77 0.22
N TYR A 26 6.82 6.16 -0.92
CA TYR A 26 8.19 5.74 -1.23
C TYR A 26 9.16 6.93 -1.27
N SER A 27 8.80 8.00 -1.98
CA SER A 27 9.59 9.23 -2.07
C SER A 27 9.76 9.93 -0.72
N TYR A 28 8.71 9.95 0.11
CA TYR A 28 8.76 10.55 1.45
C TYR A 28 9.70 9.79 2.40
N ASN A 29 9.73 8.46 2.33
CA ASN A 29 10.57 7.63 3.20
C ASN A 29 12.06 7.61 2.81
N ASN A 30 12.42 8.03 1.60
CA ASN A 30 13.79 7.90 1.06
C ASN A 30 14.82 8.89 1.62
N ASN A 31 14.52 9.57 2.73
CA ASN A 31 15.53 10.28 3.53
C ASN A 31 16.41 9.37 4.43
N PHE A 32 16.23 8.04 4.47
CA PHE A 32 17.13 7.12 5.22
C PHE A 32 17.39 5.77 4.51
N SER A 33 18.62 5.60 4.01
CA SER A 33 19.49 4.41 3.91
C SER A 33 18.99 2.96 3.69
N VAL A 34 17.72 2.66 3.39
CA VAL A 34 17.30 1.26 3.11
C VAL A 34 16.57 1.17 1.77
N LYS A 35 17.37 1.02 0.70
CA LYS A 35 16.97 0.82 -0.71
C LYS A 35 16.10 -0.43 -0.99
N ASN A 36 15.67 -1.16 0.04
CA ASN A 36 14.77 -2.32 -0.07
C ASN A 36 13.59 -2.15 0.90
N SER A 37 12.79 -1.10 0.71
CA SER A 37 11.57 -0.95 1.50
C SER A 37 10.60 -2.09 1.17
N TYR A 38 9.96 -2.65 2.20
CA TYR A 38 8.93 -3.68 2.03
C TYR A 38 7.82 -3.20 1.08
N LEU A 39 7.58 -1.89 1.01
CA LEU A 39 6.69 -1.25 0.05
C LEU A 39 7.09 -1.54 -1.41
N SER A 40 8.37 -1.38 -1.78
CA SER A 40 8.84 -1.65 -3.15
C SER A 40 8.63 -3.12 -3.53
N ASN A 41 8.89 -4.06 -2.62
CA ASN A 41 8.61 -5.48 -2.85
C ASN A 41 7.11 -5.76 -3.07
N GLN A 42 6.22 -5.14 -2.29
CA GLN A 42 4.78 -5.31 -2.49
C GLN A 42 4.27 -4.62 -3.76
N PHE A 43 4.89 -3.49 -4.14
CA PHE A 43 4.60 -2.81 -5.40
C PHE A 43 4.95 -3.71 -6.59
N MET A 44 6.16 -4.30 -6.60
CA MET A 44 6.57 -5.30 -7.57
C MET A 44 5.60 -6.49 -7.62
N LEU A 45 5.21 -7.04 -6.48
CA LEU A 45 4.25 -8.17 -6.46
C LEU A 45 2.88 -7.83 -7.05
N ASN A 46 2.44 -6.58 -6.96
CA ASN A 46 1.14 -6.15 -7.46
C ASN A 46 1.18 -5.71 -8.93
N TYR A 47 2.29 -5.09 -9.37
CA TYR A 47 2.38 -4.42 -10.67
C TYR A 47 3.45 -5.00 -11.61
N GLY A 48 4.26 -5.95 -11.14
CA GLY A 48 5.26 -6.62 -11.97
C GLY A 48 6.54 -5.81 -12.23
N ILE A 49 6.71 -4.67 -11.56
CA ILE A 49 7.83 -3.74 -11.76
C ILE A 49 8.16 -3.02 -10.45
N ARG A 50 9.43 -2.66 -10.23
CA ARG A 50 9.84 -1.85 -9.05
C ARG A 50 9.39 -0.41 -9.21
N ILE A 51 9.29 0.33 -8.10
CA ILE A 51 8.82 1.72 -8.12
C ILE A 51 9.75 2.61 -8.95
N GLU A 52 11.06 2.44 -8.80
CA GLU A 52 12.08 3.20 -9.50
C GLU A 52 12.02 2.96 -11.01
N ASP A 53 11.92 1.69 -11.41
CA ASP A 53 11.80 1.29 -12.82
C ASP A 53 10.47 1.82 -13.42
N TYR A 54 9.38 1.77 -12.64
CA TYR A 54 8.09 2.31 -13.06
C TYR A 54 8.15 3.81 -13.34
N LEU A 55 8.86 4.58 -12.51
CA LEU A 55 9.04 6.02 -12.73
C LEU A 55 9.87 6.30 -13.99
N ILE A 56 10.93 5.54 -14.23
CA ILE A 56 11.75 5.65 -15.44
C ILE A 56 10.93 5.38 -16.70
N GLU A 57 10.06 4.37 -16.68
CA GLU A 57 9.17 4.05 -17.79
C GLU A 57 8.01 5.06 -17.95
N ASN A 58 7.69 5.83 -16.90
CA ASN A 58 6.58 6.77 -16.86
C ASN A 58 7.02 8.19 -16.44
N PRO A 59 7.87 8.87 -17.24
CA PRO A 59 8.45 10.17 -16.87
C PRO A 59 7.41 11.28 -16.71
N ILE A 60 6.23 11.12 -17.33
CA ILE A 60 5.12 12.09 -17.17
C ILE A 60 4.56 12.02 -15.76
N LEU A 61 4.43 10.81 -15.19
CA LEU A 61 3.96 10.66 -13.82
C LEU A 61 4.96 11.26 -12.84
N GLU A 62 6.26 11.02 -13.06
CA GLU A 62 7.32 11.61 -12.25
C GLU A 62 7.24 13.15 -12.28
N GLN A 63 7.06 13.73 -13.48
CA GLN A 63 6.91 15.18 -13.65
C GLN A 63 5.65 15.72 -12.95
N GLU A 64 4.49 15.07 -13.10
CA GLU A 64 3.26 15.50 -12.41
C GLU A 64 3.40 15.42 -10.89
N MET A 65 4.12 14.41 -10.38
CA MET A 65 4.38 14.25 -8.96
C MET A 65 5.34 15.29 -8.36
N GLN A 66 6.07 16.05 -9.19
CA GLN A 66 6.85 17.20 -8.71
C GLN A 66 5.97 18.35 -8.23
N ASN A 67 4.69 18.40 -8.64
CA ASN A 67 3.71 19.32 -8.06
C ASN A 67 3.28 18.80 -6.67
N GLU A 68 4.13 19.06 -5.66
CA GLU A 68 3.96 18.55 -4.31
C GLU A 68 2.60 18.90 -3.69
N LEU A 69 2.09 20.11 -3.97
CA LEU A 69 0.81 20.56 -3.44
C LEU A 69 -0.35 19.69 -3.96
N GLU A 70 -0.41 19.46 -5.27
CA GLU A 70 -1.47 18.69 -5.91
C GLU A 70 -1.39 17.20 -5.57
N ALA A 71 -0.18 16.65 -5.55
CA ALA A 71 0.06 15.28 -5.11
C ALA A 71 -0.39 15.09 -3.67
N LYS A 72 0.06 15.95 -2.74
CA LYS A 72 -0.28 15.88 -1.32
C LYS A 72 -1.79 16.01 -1.08
N ASP A 73 -2.46 16.84 -1.86
CA ASP A 73 -3.91 17.03 -1.78
C ASP A 73 -4.69 15.76 -2.18
N LEU A 74 -4.26 15.08 -3.24
CA LEU A 74 -4.79 13.76 -3.60
C LEU A 74 -4.53 12.74 -2.48
N ILE A 75 -3.31 12.68 -1.94
CA ILE A 75 -2.94 11.75 -0.86
C ILE A 75 -3.79 12.00 0.40
N ASN A 76 -3.97 13.26 0.79
CA ASN A 76 -4.82 13.62 1.93
C ASN A 76 -6.29 13.25 1.71
N SER A 77 -6.78 13.32 0.47
CA SER A 77 -8.13 12.88 0.11
C SER A 77 -8.29 11.36 0.19
N ILE A 78 -7.28 10.60 -0.27
CA ILE A 78 -7.22 9.14 -0.10
C ILE A 78 -7.22 8.78 1.39
N TYR A 79 -6.38 9.43 2.18
CA TYR A 79 -6.30 9.22 3.63
C TYR A 79 -7.62 9.54 4.35
N SER A 80 -8.28 10.63 3.95
CA SER A 80 -9.60 11.00 4.48
C SER A 80 -10.64 9.93 4.16
N LEU A 81 -10.66 9.45 2.91
CA LEU A 81 -11.57 8.39 2.50
C LEU A 81 -11.37 7.11 3.32
N MET A 82 -10.11 6.68 3.49
CA MET A 82 -9.77 5.50 4.29
C MET A 82 -10.25 5.63 5.73
N ASN A 83 -10.05 6.80 6.35
CA ASN A 83 -10.52 7.10 7.71
C ASN A 83 -12.04 7.02 7.83
N ILE A 84 -12.75 7.67 6.89
CA ILE A 84 -14.22 7.71 6.89
C ILE A 84 -14.80 6.32 6.70
N GLN A 85 -14.26 5.53 5.76
CA GLN A 85 -14.81 4.22 5.38
C GLN A 85 -14.51 3.10 6.37
N ASN A 86 -13.32 3.12 6.99
CA ASN A 86 -12.83 1.97 7.75
C ASN A 86 -12.64 2.24 9.24
N SER A 87 -12.82 3.48 9.70
CA SER A 87 -12.46 3.89 11.07
C SER A 87 -11.05 3.40 11.41
N LEU A 88 -10.05 3.88 10.66
CA LEU A 88 -8.66 3.46 10.82
C LEU A 88 -8.28 3.44 12.30
N ASP A 89 -7.61 2.36 12.71
CA ASP A 89 -7.11 2.21 14.07
C ASP A 89 -6.30 3.46 14.45
N LYS A 90 -6.48 3.95 15.68
CA LYS A 90 -5.84 5.19 16.14
C LYS A 90 -4.32 5.13 16.00
N LYS A 91 -3.69 3.98 16.21
CA LYS A 91 -2.24 3.79 16.02
C LYS A 91 -1.85 3.93 14.57
N ILE A 92 -2.64 3.37 13.64
CA ILE A 92 -2.40 3.50 12.19
C ILE A 92 -2.60 4.97 11.75
N SER A 93 -3.69 5.60 12.20
CA SER A 93 -3.97 7.01 11.88
C SER A 93 -2.86 7.92 12.40
N ASN A 94 -2.41 7.75 13.66
CA ASN A 94 -1.31 8.51 14.23
C ASN A 94 0.00 8.27 13.46
N HIS A 95 0.33 7.01 13.16
CA HIS A 95 1.53 6.69 12.38
C HIS A 95 1.54 7.43 11.03
N LEU A 96 0.39 7.47 10.34
CA LEU A 96 0.26 8.18 9.06
C LEU A 96 0.39 9.70 9.21
N VAL A 97 -0.16 10.28 10.27
CA VAL A 97 -0.01 11.72 10.54
C VAL A 97 1.43 12.07 10.90
N GLU A 98 2.03 11.33 11.84
CA GLU A 98 3.37 11.62 12.38
C GLU A 98 4.49 11.38 11.36
N ASN A 99 4.39 10.31 10.57
CA ASN A 99 5.47 9.92 9.66
C ASN A 99 5.30 10.48 8.25
N TYR A 100 4.10 10.92 7.86
CA TYR A 100 3.83 11.41 6.51
C TYR A 100 3.17 12.80 6.49
N ASN A 101 2.92 13.45 7.62
CA ASN A 101 2.24 14.76 7.68
C ASN A 101 0.92 14.77 6.89
N LEU A 102 0.16 13.66 6.97
CA LEU A 102 -1.13 13.54 6.31
C LEU A 102 -2.23 14.21 7.14
N GLU A 103 -3.08 14.95 6.45
CA GLU A 103 -4.16 15.71 7.06
C GLU A 103 -5.51 15.27 6.49
N LYS A 104 -6.55 15.33 7.32
CA LYS A 104 -7.90 15.06 6.85
C LYS A 104 -8.42 16.28 6.10
N THR A 105 -8.67 16.13 4.80
CA THR A 105 -9.38 17.14 4.00
C THR A 105 -10.86 17.23 4.37
N SER A 106 -11.43 16.18 4.96
CA SER A 106 -12.86 16.12 5.30
C SER A 106 -13.17 15.15 6.45
N THR A 107 -14.28 15.43 7.14
CA THR A 107 -14.76 14.62 8.28
C THR A 107 -15.91 13.67 7.95
N SER A 108 -16.59 13.87 6.80
CA SER A 108 -17.68 13.02 6.32
C SER A 108 -17.54 12.73 4.84
N LEU A 109 -18.19 11.66 4.38
CA LEU A 109 -18.16 11.27 2.96
C LEU A 109 -18.79 12.34 2.06
N ASP A 110 -19.85 13.00 2.52
CA ASP A 110 -20.53 14.06 1.76
C ASP A 110 -19.60 15.24 1.50
N LYS A 111 -18.88 15.71 2.53
CA LYS A 111 -17.90 16.81 2.41
C LYS A 111 -16.74 16.41 1.50
N LEU A 112 -16.23 15.19 1.64
CA LEU A 112 -15.16 14.68 0.78
C LEU A 112 -15.62 14.57 -0.68
N SER A 113 -16.87 14.16 -0.92
CA SER A 113 -17.44 14.06 -2.25
C SER A 113 -17.60 15.44 -2.89
N GLN A 114 -18.08 16.43 -2.13
CA GLN A 114 -18.14 17.82 -2.59
C GLN A 114 -16.75 18.36 -2.94
N TYR A 115 -15.75 18.06 -2.11
CA TYR A 115 -14.37 18.46 -2.37
C TYR A 115 -13.83 17.83 -3.67
N ILE A 116 -13.99 16.52 -3.83
CA ILE A 116 -13.56 15.80 -5.04
C ILE A 116 -14.28 16.35 -6.28
N ASN A 117 -15.58 16.65 -6.19
CA ASN A 117 -16.33 17.25 -7.30
C ASN A 117 -15.71 18.59 -7.75
N SER A 118 -15.28 19.45 -6.82
CA SER A 118 -14.59 20.70 -7.16
C SER A 118 -13.25 20.50 -7.88
N LYS A 119 -12.60 19.34 -7.67
CA LYS A 119 -11.41 18.94 -8.42
C LYS A 119 -11.78 18.44 -9.81
N LEU A 120 -12.80 17.60 -9.90
CA LEU A 120 -13.30 17.04 -11.17
C LEU A 120 -13.80 18.12 -12.13
N GLU A 121 -14.41 19.19 -11.63
CA GLU A 121 -14.88 20.34 -12.45
C GLU A 121 -13.76 20.99 -13.28
N LYS A 122 -12.51 20.87 -12.84
CA LYS A 122 -11.34 21.44 -13.53
C LYS A 122 -10.75 20.49 -14.58
N ILE A 123 -11.18 19.23 -14.60
CA ILE A 123 -10.61 18.19 -15.45
C ILE A 123 -11.30 18.21 -16.82
N VAL A 124 -10.50 18.41 -17.86
CA VAL A 124 -10.97 18.34 -19.25
C VAL A 124 -10.92 16.90 -19.75
N ILE A 125 -12.08 16.35 -20.10
CA ILE A 125 -12.21 15.03 -20.72
C ILE A 125 -12.54 15.21 -22.19
N THR A 126 -11.67 14.70 -23.06
CA THR A 126 -11.99 14.60 -24.50
C THR A 126 -12.67 13.25 -24.76
N THR A 127 -13.79 13.26 -25.48
CA THR A 127 -14.45 12.02 -25.93
C THR A 127 -14.32 11.90 -27.44
N ARG A 128 -13.80 10.77 -27.94
CA ARG A 128 -13.87 10.41 -29.37
C ARG A 128 -14.73 9.18 -29.58
N LEU A 129 -15.45 9.13 -30.71
CA LEU A 129 -16.17 7.93 -31.13
C LEU A 129 -15.30 7.11 -32.07
N ILE A 130 -15.25 5.81 -31.86
CA ILE A 130 -14.56 4.85 -32.74
C ILE A 130 -15.60 3.88 -33.30
N SER A 131 -15.56 3.69 -34.61
CA SER A 131 -16.35 2.66 -35.29
C SER A 131 -15.78 1.28 -34.98
N LYS A 132 -16.60 0.38 -34.43
CA LYS A 132 -16.28 -1.05 -34.19
C LYS A 132 -16.85 -1.97 -35.29
N ASN A 133 -17.16 -1.42 -36.47
CA ASN A 133 -17.90 -2.03 -37.60
C ASN A 133 -19.43 -1.92 -37.48
N LYS A 134 -20.11 -1.92 -38.65
CA LYS A 134 -21.59 -1.92 -38.87
C LYS A 134 -22.41 -1.30 -37.71
N ASN A 135 -22.58 0.02 -37.75
CA ASN A 135 -23.46 0.80 -36.86
C ASN A 135 -23.19 0.65 -35.35
N LYS A 136 -22.02 0.13 -34.96
CA LYS A 136 -21.58 0.08 -33.56
C LYS A 136 -20.45 1.07 -33.34
N PHE A 137 -20.69 2.04 -32.46
CA PHE A 137 -19.68 2.98 -31.99
C PHE A 137 -19.30 2.65 -30.55
N SER A 138 -18.02 2.85 -30.22
CA SER A 138 -17.55 2.93 -28.83
C SER A 138 -16.98 4.31 -28.57
N SER A 139 -17.28 4.88 -27.41
CA SER A 139 -16.63 6.11 -26.94
C SER A 139 -15.30 5.78 -26.27
N ILE A 140 -14.23 6.42 -26.69
CA ILE A 140 -12.98 6.50 -25.92
C ILE A 140 -12.94 7.86 -25.24
N LYS A 141 -12.73 7.84 -23.93
CA LYS A 141 -12.57 9.04 -23.11
C LYS A 141 -11.10 9.18 -22.75
N THR A 142 -10.54 10.36 -22.99
CA THR A 142 -9.14 10.64 -22.70
C THR A 142 -8.97 11.89 -21.85
N CYS A 143 -7.93 11.89 -21.03
CA CYS A 143 -7.49 13.05 -20.25
C CYS A 143 -6.01 13.34 -20.53
N ASP A 144 -5.59 14.58 -20.35
CA ASP A 144 -4.21 15.00 -20.61
C ASP A 144 -3.29 14.80 -19.38
N SER A 145 -3.82 14.31 -18.25
CA SER A 145 -3.09 14.16 -17.00
C SER A 145 -3.40 12.86 -16.25
N LEU A 146 -2.37 12.21 -15.69
CA LEU A 146 -2.52 11.01 -14.87
C LEU A 146 -3.08 11.34 -13.48
N MET A 147 -2.70 12.48 -12.89
CA MET A 147 -3.31 13.02 -11.67
C MET A 147 -4.81 13.26 -11.84
N SER A 148 -5.23 13.76 -13.00
CA SER A 148 -6.65 13.91 -13.31
C SER A 148 -7.37 12.57 -13.37
N ILE A 149 -6.76 11.55 -13.99
CA ILE A 149 -7.30 10.18 -13.97
C ILE A 149 -7.37 9.63 -12.55
N ALA A 150 -6.40 9.92 -11.69
CA ALA A 150 -6.40 9.48 -10.31
C ALA A 150 -7.58 10.06 -9.51
N TRP A 151 -7.89 11.35 -9.69
CA TRP A 151 -9.10 11.96 -9.12
C TRP A 151 -10.38 11.31 -9.65
N ILE A 152 -10.43 10.98 -10.94
CA ILE A 152 -11.56 10.26 -11.55
C ILE A 152 -11.70 8.87 -10.92
N ASN A 153 -10.62 8.09 -10.79
CA ASN A 153 -10.66 6.79 -10.11
C ASN A 153 -11.17 6.92 -8.68
N LEU A 154 -10.66 7.89 -7.92
CA LEU A 154 -11.09 8.09 -6.53
C LEU A 154 -12.60 8.38 -6.45
N SER A 155 -13.12 9.18 -7.39
CA SER A 155 -14.56 9.43 -7.49
C SER A 155 -15.37 8.16 -7.84
N GLU A 156 -14.84 7.31 -8.71
CA GLU A 156 -15.46 6.04 -9.08
C GLU A 156 -15.51 5.07 -7.89
N ILE A 157 -14.44 5.01 -7.09
CA ILE A 157 -14.40 4.22 -5.86
C ILE A 157 -15.53 4.63 -4.91
N ILE A 158 -15.75 5.94 -4.74
CA ILE A 158 -16.84 6.46 -3.90
C ILE A 158 -18.20 6.09 -4.50
N ALA A 159 -18.40 6.35 -5.79
CA ALA A 159 -19.66 6.09 -6.49
C ALA A 159 -20.03 4.60 -6.52
N THR A 160 -19.04 3.71 -6.57
CA THR A 160 -19.23 2.26 -6.56
C THR A 160 -19.20 1.63 -5.17
N HIS A 161 -19.14 2.45 -4.11
CA HIS A 161 -19.09 2.03 -2.72
C HIS A 161 -17.96 1.03 -2.39
N LYS A 162 -16.85 1.11 -3.13
CA LYS A 162 -15.65 0.31 -2.87
C LYS A 162 -14.90 0.90 -1.67
N LEU A 163 -14.19 0.05 -0.95
CA LEU A 163 -13.43 0.43 0.25
C LEU A 163 -11.95 0.58 -0.09
N VAL A 164 -11.36 1.74 0.20
CA VAL A 164 -9.91 1.94 0.16
C VAL A 164 -9.34 1.59 1.53
N LYS A 165 -8.34 0.72 1.58
CA LYS A 165 -7.83 0.16 2.84
C LYS A 165 -6.31 0.12 2.84
N MET A 166 -5.71 0.29 4.03
CA MET A 166 -4.31 -0.02 4.24
C MET A 166 -4.15 -1.51 4.56
N CYS A 167 -3.10 -2.14 4.04
CA CYS A 167 -2.75 -3.50 4.42
C CYS A 167 -2.51 -3.58 5.93
N LYS A 168 -3.11 -4.57 6.61
CA LYS A 168 -2.92 -4.78 8.06
C LYS A 168 -1.61 -5.47 8.42
N TYR A 169 -0.80 -5.89 7.43
CA TYR A 169 0.50 -6.47 7.76
C TYR A 169 1.45 -5.34 8.17
N ILE A 170 2.07 -5.46 9.35
CA ILE A 170 2.81 -4.35 10.00
C ILE A 170 3.97 -3.78 9.20
N LYS A 171 4.59 -4.58 8.32
CA LYS A 171 5.67 -4.10 7.45
C LYS A 171 5.14 -3.52 6.13
N CYS A 172 3.83 -3.59 5.86
CA CYS A 172 3.22 -3.22 4.58
C CYS A 172 2.46 -1.90 4.66
N ASN A 173 2.92 -0.91 3.90
CA ASN A 173 2.25 0.38 3.78
C ASN A 173 1.40 0.53 2.50
N MET A 174 1.20 -0.56 1.75
CA MET A 174 0.36 -0.54 0.55
C MET A 174 -1.10 -0.28 0.90
N ILE A 175 -1.72 0.60 0.13
CA ILE A 175 -3.17 0.71 0.06
C ILE A 175 -3.73 -0.18 -1.04
N PHE A 176 -4.97 -0.64 -0.86
CA PHE A 176 -5.67 -1.48 -1.82
C PHE A 176 -7.17 -1.22 -1.79
N VAL A 177 -7.85 -1.57 -2.88
CA VAL A 177 -9.30 -1.47 -3.02
C VAL A 177 -9.96 -2.82 -2.74
N SER A 178 -11.09 -2.82 -2.04
CA SER A 178 -11.87 -4.03 -1.83
C SER A 178 -13.38 -3.77 -1.79
N ASN A 179 -14.13 -4.71 -2.35
CA ASN A 179 -15.59 -4.76 -2.20
C ASN A 179 -16.01 -5.32 -0.82
N ARG A 180 -15.10 -5.93 -0.06
CA ARG A 180 -15.41 -6.67 1.17
C ARG A 180 -14.92 -5.93 2.40
N LYS A 181 -15.82 -5.69 3.36
CA LYS A 181 -15.46 -5.12 4.69
C LYS A 181 -14.45 -6.00 5.44
N SER A 182 -14.51 -7.32 5.28
CA SER A 182 -13.59 -8.27 5.93
C SER A 182 -12.19 -8.34 5.33
N SER A 183 -11.96 -7.83 4.12
CA SER A 183 -10.63 -7.86 3.51
C SER A 183 -9.67 -6.96 4.30
N ALA A 184 -8.50 -7.50 4.66
CA ALA A 184 -7.54 -6.85 5.55
C ALA A 184 -6.12 -6.76 4.94
N TYR A 185 -5.84 -7.47 3.86
CA TYR A 185 -4.51 -7.58 3.27
C TYR A 185 -4.58 -7.29 1.77
N CYS A 186 -3.54 -6.63 1.24
CA CYS A 186 -3.49 -6.26 -0.18
C CYS A 186 -3.29 -7.46 -1.11
N ASN A 187 -2.65 -8.53 -0.64
CA ASN A 187 -2.46 -9.77 -1.38
C ASN A 187 -2.33 -10.98 -0.43
N SER A 188 -2.33 -12.18 -1.02
CA SER A 188 -2.23 -13.45 -0.29
C SER A 188 -0.89 -13.59 0.45
N LYS A 189 0.21 -13.06 -0.10
CA LYS A 189 1.52 -13.07 0.57
C LYS A 189 1.49 -12.28 1.88
N CYS A 190 0.95 -11.07 1.88
CA CYS A 190 0.77 -10.26 3.09
C CYS A 190 -0.11 -10.97 4.12
N GLN A 191 -1.19 -11.64 3.68
CA GLN A 191 -2.04 -12.42 4.56
C GLN A 191 -1.28 -13.59 5.21
N THR A 192 -0.51 -14.35 4.45
CA THR A 192 0.30 -15.47 4.95
C THR A 192 1.36 -14.98 5.92
N ARG A 193 2.13 -13.93 5.56
CA ARG A 193 3.14 -13.36 6.47
C ARG A 193 2.54 -12.83 7.77
N ALA A 194 1.38 -12.18 7.71
CA ALA A 194 0.68 -11.74 8.91
C ALA A 194 0.17 -12.91 9.78
N LYS A 195 -0.15 -14.06 9.20
CA LYS A 195 -0.47 -15.28 9.97
C LYS A 195 0.78 -15.85 10.63
N SER A 196 1.88 -15.99 9.88
CA SER A 196 3.16 -16.47 10.41
C SER A 196 3.65 -15.59 11.55
N HIS A 197 3.70 -14.26 11.34
CA HIS A 197 4.07 -13.31 12.38
C HIS A 197 3.21 -13.45 13.64
N ARG A 198 1.90 -13.67 13.51
CA ARG A 198 1.04 -13.91 14.68
C ARG A 198 1.27 -15.27 15.33
N ALA A 199 1.62 -16.32 14.60
CA ALA A 199 1.91 -17.62 15.18
C ALA A 199 3.20 -17.58 16.03
N TYR A 200 4.26 -16.96 15.52
CA TYR A 200 5.55 -16.89 16.21
C TYR A 200 5.58 -15.86 17.34
N TYR A 201 4.95 -14.69 17.15
CA TYR A 201 4.99 -13.59 18.14
C TYR A 201 3.70 -13.44 18.95
N GLY A 202 2.61 -14.12 18.59
CA GLY A 202 1.30 -14.00 19.25
C GLY A 202 1.03 -15.04 20.34
N ALA A 203 1.80 -16.13 20.41
CA ALA A 203 1.71 -17.08 21.52
C ALA A 203 2.45 -16.59 22.78
N SER A 204 3.41 -15.68 22.64
CA SER A 204 4.26 -15.18 23.73
C SER A 204 3.84 -13.84 24.32
N LYS A 205 2.80 -13.17 23.80
CA LYS A 205 2.25 -11.94 24.40
C LYS A 205 0.74 -11.84 24.19
N LYS A 206 -0.02 -11.82 25.30
CA LYS A 206 -1.23 -10.97 25.36
C LYS A 206 -0.76 -9.57 24.97
N TYR A 207 -1.31 -9.04 23.90
CA TYR A 207 -0.90 -7.74 23.35
C TYR A 207 -1.57 -6.61 24.15
N ASP A 208 -1.22 -6.54 25.42
CA ASP A 208 -1.20 -5.32 26.24
C ASP A 208 0.14 -5.41 26.99
N GLU A 209 0.91 -4.31 27.00
CA GLU A 209 2.26 -4.17 27.57
C GLU A 209 3.44 -4.43 26.60
N ASP A 210 3.82 -3.29 25.98
CA ASP A 210 5.15 -2.71 25.98
C ASP A 210 6.24 -3.25 25.04
N LYS A 211 6.73 -2.28 24.24
CA LYS A 211 8.17 -2.07 24.03
C LYS A 211 8.72 -1.40 25.29
N LEU A 212 9.93 -1.82 25.68
CA LEU A 212 10.92 -1.23 26.60
C LEU A 212 11.07 -1.90 27.99
N GLU A 213 12.21 -2.61 28.07
CA GLU A 213 13.17 -2.70 29.19
C GLU A 213 12.98 -3.64 30.41
N VAL A 214 13.96 -4.57 30.48
CA VAL A 214 14.79 -5.02 31.61
C VAL A 214 14.23 -5.99 32.68
N SER A 215 14.89 -7.16 32.68
CA SER A 215 15.16 -8.12 33.78
C SER A 215 14.02 -8.60 34.68
N SER A 216 13.78 -9.90 34.69
CA SER A 216 14.34 -10.80 35.71
C SER A 216 13.69 -12.19 35.61
N ASN A 217 14.54 -13.21 35.58
CA ASN A 217 14.14 -14.61 35.63
C ASN A 217 13.49 -14.94 36.98
N LYS A 218 12.31 -15.57 36.95
CA LYS A 218 11.89 -16.49 38.00
C LYS A 218 11.38 -17.79 37.36
N ILE A 219 12.15 -18.84 37.58
CA ILE A 219 11.88 -20.22 37.17
C ILE A 219 10.77 -20.76 38.06
N ILE A 220 9.66 -21.16 37.46
CA ILE A 220 8.63 -21.99 38.10
C ILE A 220 9.11 -23.45 37.97
N LYS A 221 9.35 -24.12 39.10
CA LYS A 221 9.63 -25.55 39.15
C LYS A 221 8.36 -26.32 38.82
N ASP A 222 8.45 -27.30 37.92
CA ASP A 222 7.46 -28.37 37.87
C ASP A 222 8.08 -29.73 37.59
N ASN A 223 7.35 -30.72 38.09
CA ASN A 223 7.77 -32.05 38.48
C ASN A 223 8.08 -33.00 37.33
N ASP A 224 8.73 -34.11 37.72
CA ASP A 224 9.18 -35.25 36.93
C ASP A 224 8.29 -35.62 35.74
N VAL A 225 8.76 -35.29 34.54
CA VAL A 225 8.38 -35.98 33.32
C VAL A 225 9.68 -36.29 32.59
N ASN A 226 9.97 -37.56 32.33
CA ASN A 226 11.12 -38.01 31.56
C ASN A 226 11.04 -37.43 30.15
N ARG A 227 11.64 -36.26 29.94
CA ARG A 227 11.79 -35.62 28.63
C ARG A 227 13.11 -36.08 28.02
N LEU A 228 13.06 -36.39 26.72
CA LEU A 228 14.27 -36.60 25.91
C LEU A 228 15.23 -35.42 26.08
N PRO A 229 16.55 -35.63 25.97
CA PRO A 229 17.52 -34.55 26.09
C PRO A 229 17.19 -33.45 25.08
N PRO A 230 17.24 -32.16 25.48
CA PRO A 230 16.97 -31.06 24.55
C PRO A 230 17.95 -31.12 23.39
N GLU A 231 17.45 -31.09 22.15
CA GLU A 231 18.31 -30.80 21.00
C GLU A 231 18.99 -29.44 21.24
N GLU A 232 20.32 -29.41 21.12
CA GLU A 232 21.10 -28.17 21.21
C GLU A 232 20.85 -27.32 19.96
N TYR A 233 19.68 -26.66 19.90
CA TYR A 233 19.44 -25.61 18.93
C TYR A 233 20.17 -24.34 19.39
N LYS A 234 21.20 -23.94 18.65
CA LYS A 234 21.72 -22.57 18.71
C LYS A 234 20.63 -21.64 18.18
N ILE A 235 19.96 -20.96 19.08
CA ILE A 235 19.08 -19.83 18.74
C ILE A 235 20.01 -18.71 18.24
N PRO A 236 19.86 -18.23 16.99
CA PRO A 236 20.67 -17.12 16.50
C PRO A 236 20.44 -15.86 17.36
N ASP A 237 21.53 -15.12 17.62
CA ASP A 237 21.47 -13.88 18.43
C ASP A 237 20.59 -12.80 17.79
N GLU A 238 20.41 -12.85 16.46
CA GLU A 238 19.45 -12.06 15.70
C GLU A 238 18.58 -12.96 14.83
N TYR A 239 17.26 -12.89 15.03
CA TYR A 239 16.28 -13.62 14.22
C TYR A 239 15.78 -12.71 13.10
N GLU A 240 16.17 -12.99 11.85
CA GLU A 240 15.57 -12.32 10.69
C GLU A 240 14.07 -12.62 10.68
N PRO A 241 13.17 -11.61 10.71
CA PRO A 241 11.73 -11.86 10.77
C PRO A 241 11.15 -12.51 9.50
N ASP A 242 12.01 -12.85 8.53
CA ASP A 242 11.70 -13.52 7.28
C ASP A 242 12.21 -14.98 7.25
N PHE A 243 12.72 -15.52 8.37
CA PHE A 243 13.03 -16.95 8.52
C PHE A 243 11.79 -17.80 8.20
N GLY A 244 11.78 -18.42 7.01
CA GLY A 244 10.73 -19.31 6.52
C GLY A 244 9.92 -18.85 5.30
N PHE A 245 10.15 -17.65 4.75
CA PHE A 245 9.51 -17.22 3.50
C PHE A 245 10.53 -16.58 2.55
N PHE A 246 11.22 -17.46 1.82
CA PHE A 246 12.32 -17.19 0.90
C PHE A 246 11.78 -16.62 -0.43
N ASP A 247 12.10 -15.36 -0.74
CA ASP A 247 11.69 -14.72 -2.00
C ASP A 247 12.85 -14.64 -3.03
N GLY A 248 14.09 -15.09 -2.70
CA GLY A 248 15.24 -15.12 -3.60
C GLY A 248 15.78 -16.52 -3.96
N GLU A 249 16.57 -16.64 -5.04
CA GLU A 249 17.32 -17.87 -5.35
C GLU A 249 18.44 -18.14 -4.33
N ASP A 250 19.10 -17.09 -3.84
CA ASP A 250 20.13 -17.17 -2.79
C ASP A 250 19.57 -17.73 -1.47
N ASP A 251 18.33 -17.38 -1.16
CA ASP A 251 17.62 -17.83 0.04
C ASP A 251 17.22 -19.32 -0.03
N LYS A 252 17.02 -19.86 -1.24
CA LYS A 252 16.78 -21.30 -1.47
C LYS A 252 18.08 -22.10 -1.37
N LEU A 253 19.19 -21.56 -1.86
CA LEU A 253 20.50 -22.21 -1.84
C LEU A 253 21.00 -22.47 -0.41
N LYS A 254 20.79 -21.52 0.51
CA LYS A 254 21.12 -21.69 1.94
C LYS A 254 20.45 -22.88 2.63
N ILE A 255 19.29 -23.33 2.15
CA ILE A 255 18.54 -24.46 2.75
C ILE A 255 18.98 -25.79 2.14
N MET A 256 19.38 -25.78 0.87
CA MET A 256 19.84 -26.98 0.18
C MET A 256 21.23 -27.44 0.63
N GLY A 257 21.89 -26.69 1.52
CA GLY A 257 23.19 -27.07 2.07
C GLY A 257 24.31 -27.00 1.04
N ASN A 258 24.26 -26.03 0.13
CA ASN A 258 25.35 -25.70 -0.81
C ASN A 258 25.98 -24.36 -0.44
#